data_AF-A0A2S2E021-F1
#
_entry.id   AF-A0A2S2E021-F1
#
_cell.length_a   1.000
_cell.length_b   1.000
_cell.length_c   1.000
_cell.angle_alpha   90.00
_cell.angle_beta   90.00
_cell.angle_gamma   90.00
#
_symmetry.space_group_name_H-M   'P 1'
#
loop_
_entity.id
_entity.type
_entity.pdbx_description
1 polymer ?
#
loop_
_entity_poly.entity_id
_entity_poly.type
_entity_poly.pdbx_seq_one_letter_code
_entity_poly.pdbx_strand_id
1 'polypeptide(L)'
;MRVALGYFSGALVALMLGLLAPYWFIKLVLFWSAVALGIVATGYLFSIHSLFRKRANGRIPRYIRWLLWPVTLGSSLYNRWRRHRDKGPAFHQLSDHLYVGSRLFQSDIETLKQEGIVAILDVTAEFNGLDWSEDEEHLHYLNIPVLDHRFPPAKELHRALNWLHNHIRQGRSVIVHCALGRGRSVFVSAAYLLACNPEQSVKGLLSDISATRRIARLNRSQKRQLNALKKTNHLHFGDPAALIINPVAGGGKWQRHKALIMQKLSQYYLLEVYKTTEQHSASELARQALKQGHTRLFAGGGDGTVNAVAATMVDSDATLGILPLGTANALSSVLLGQHSSLIPMDIACDVITRQYTQRIDTLNCNDETALLMVGLGFECSMIENADREAKDAEGQIAYLKGFWQAINANDSLELEYQLDDEAPFSEDTASVVIANAAPFSSILARGGGEPRFDDGLLDMTLIPAQEGVSGHIASLLELTFESMTETTLPGKTHHFTPKQVVIRAGQSINYVLDGEKRRASELTIRVCPRTLNVLVPHPEV
;
A
#
# COMPACT_ATOMS: atom_id res chain seq x y z
N MET A 1 -35.20 -7.32 -8.86
CA MET A 1 -36.43 -7.25 -9.68
C MET A 1 -37.59 -6.55 -8.97
N ARG A 2 -38.14 -7.06 -7.84
CA ARG A 2 -39.30 -6.41 -7.17
C ARG A 2 -39.08 -4.94 -6.78
N VAL A 3 -37.90 -4.60 -6.26
CA VAL A 3 -37.56 -3.21 -5.88
C VAL A 3 -37.44 -2.30 -7.11
N ALA A 4 -36.75 -2.77 -8.16
CA ALA A 4 -36.63 -2.06 -9.44
C ALA A 4 -38.01 -1.80 -10.07
N LEU A 5 -38.89 -2.80 -10.04
CA LEU A 5 -40.25 -2.69 -10.56
C LEU A 5 -41.06 -1.64 -9.77
N GLY A 6 -40.93 -1.61 -8.43
CA GLY A 6 -41.58 -0.59 -7.60
C GLY A 6 -41.14 0.83 -7.94
N TYR A 7 -39.83 1.05 -8.12
CA TYR A 7 -39.32 2.35 -8.56
C TYR A 7 -39.75 2.70 -9.99
N PHE A 8 -39.75 1.74 -10.90
CA PHE A 8 -40.18 1.95 -12.28
C PHE A 8 -41.67 2.29 -12.37
N SER A 9 -42.54 1.58 -11.64
CA SER A 9 -43.96 1.91 -11.55
C SER A 9 -44.18 3.28 -10.92
N GLY A 10 -43.43 3.62 -9.87
CA GLY A 10 -43.46 4.96 -9.28
C GLY A 10 -43.05 6.05 -10.28
N ALA A 11 -42.03 5.79 -11.10
CA ALA A 11 -41.58 6.70 -12.15
C ALA A 11 -42.69 6.93 -13.20
N LEU A 12 -43.35 5.87 -13.65
CA LEU A 12 -44.46 5.95 -14.60
C LEU A 12 -45.64 6.74 -14.02
N VAL A 13 -45.99 6.50 -12.75
CA VAL A 13 -47.06 7.23 -12.07
C VAL A 13 -46.71 8.70 -11.92
N ALA A 14 -45.48 9.03 -11.50
CA ALA A 14 -45.03 10.42 -11.38
C ALA A 14 -45.02 11.12 -12.75
N LEU A 15 -44.62 10.43 -13.81
CA LEU A 15 -44.66 10.93 -15.19
C LEU A 15 -46.10 11.23 -15.63
N MET A 16 -47.02 10.29 -15.44
CA MET A 16 -48.44 10.45 -15.78
C MET A 16 -49.08 11.60 -15.00
N LEU A 17 -48.86 11.68 -13.69
CA LEU A 17 -49.36 12.79 -12.87
C LEU A 17 -48.74 14.13 -13.29
N GLY A 18 -47.47 14.14 -13.69
CA GLY A 18 -46.79 15.32 -14.21
C GLY A 18 -47.40 15.84 -15.52
N LEU A 19 -47.81 14.94 -16.41
CA LEU A 19 -48.51 15.29 -17.65
C LEU A 19 -49.90 15.90 -17.38
N LEU A 20 -50.60 15.41 -16.35
CA LEU A 20 -51.96 15.83 -15.97
C LEU A 20 -52.00 17.05 -15.04
N ALA A 21 -50.89 17.43 -14.40
CA ALA A 21 -50.89 18.49 -13.40
C ALA A 21 -51.19 19.87 -14.02
N PRO A 22 -52.06 20.70 -13.41
CA PRO A 22 -52.45 21.99 -13.98
C PRO A 22 -51.39 23.08 -13.80
N TYR A 23 -50.52 22.99 -12.79
CA TYR A 23 -49.55 24.03 -12.46
C TYR A 23 -48.10 23.64 -12.79
N TRP A 24 -47.34 24.57 -13.38
CA TRP A 24 -45.97 24.32 -13.87
C TRP A 24 -44.99 23.87 -12.77
N PHE A 25 -45.11 24.39 -11.55
CA PHE A 25 -44.21 24.01 -10.44
C PHE A 25 -44.47 22.59 -9.96
N ILE A 26 -45.74 22.13 -10.00
CA ILE A 26 -46.09 20.73 -9.69
C ILE A 26 -45.54 19.80 -10.78
N LYS A 27 -45.65 20.19 -12.05
CA LYS A 27 -45.03 19.46 -13.17
C LYS A 27 -43.54 19.27 -12.96
N LEU A 28 -42.83 20.34 -12.59
CA LEU A 28 -41.40 20.30 -12.34
C LEU A 28 -41.03 19.27 -11.26
N VAL A 29 -41.72 19.28 -10.12
CA VAL A 29 -41.49 18.32 -9.02
C VAL A 29 -41.81 16.88 -9.44
N LEU A 30 -42.90 16.67 -10.18
CA LEU A 30 -43.33 15.34 -10.62
C LEU A 30 -42.41 14.76 -11.69
N PHE A 31 -41.98 15.55 -12.67
CA PHE A 31 -41.01 15.12 -13.67
C PHE A 31 -39.63 14.87 -13.05
N TRP A 32 -39.17 15.73 -12.14
CA TRP A 32 -37.95 15.50 -11.37
C TRP A 32 -38.02 14.18 -10.59
N SER A 33 -39.15 13.92 -9.93
CA SER A 33 -39.40 12.66 -9.22
C SER A 33 -39.41 11.46 -10.17
N ALA A 34 -40.04 11.58 -11.35
CA ALA A 34 -40.08 10.53 -12.37
C ALA A 34 -38.67 10.19 -12.87
N VAL A 35 -37.86 11.20 -13.19
CA VAL A 35 -36.46 11.02 -13.59
C VAL A 35 -35.65 10.37 -12.48
N ALA A 36 -35.75 10.88 -11.25
CA ALA A 36 -35.02 10.33 -10.11
C ALA A 36 -35.39 8.87 -9.82
N LEU A 37 -36.68 8.53 -9.85
CA LEU A 37 -37.19 7.16 -9.68
C LEU A 37 -36.73 6.25 -10.82
N GLY A 38 -36.76 6.72 -12.06
CA GLY A 38 -36.28 5.98 -13.24
C GLY A 38 -34.79 5.66 -13.15
N ILE A 39 -33.97 6.64 -12.77
CA ILE A 39 -32.52 6.46 -12.56
C ILE A 39 -32.26 5.39 -11.48
N VAL A 40 -32.96 5.46 -10.35
CA VAL A 40 -32.82 4.47 -9.26
C VAL A 40 -33.33 3.09 -9.71
N ALA A 41 -34.45 3.03 -10.45
CA ALA A 41 -34.98 1.78 -11.00
C ALA A 41 -33.94 1.06 -11.88
N THR A 42 -33.30 1.81 -12.78
CA THR A 42 -32.21 1.32 -13.63
C THR A 42 -31.02 0.85 -12.80
N GLY A 43 -30.62 1.62 -11.78
CA GLY A 43 -29.56 1.21 -10.85
C GLY A 43 -29.85 -0.12 -10.14
N TYR A 44 -31.09 -0.35 -9.71
CA TYR A 44 -31.50 -1.62 -9.10
C TYR A 44 -31.66 -2.77 -10.11
N LEU A 45 -32.01 -2.47 -11.37
CA LEU A 45 -32.14 -3.46 -12.43
C LEU A 45 -30.77 -4.04 -12.82
N PHE A 46 -29.80 -3.15 -13.05
CA PHE A 46 -28.43 -3.50 -13.46
C PHE A 46 -27.46 -3.66 -12.29
N SER A 47 -27.92 -3.50 -11.05
CA SER A 47 -27.10 -3.60 -9.82
C SER A 47 -25.96 -2.57 -9.74
N ILE A 48 -26.16 -1.39 -10.31
CA ILE A 48 -25.19 -0.30 -10.37
C ILE A 48 -25.23 0.47 -9.04
N HIS A 49 -24.46 0.02 -8.06
CA HIS A 49 -24.32 0.71 -6.76
C HIS A 49 -23.53 2.02 -6.87
N SER A 50 -22.65 2.15 -7.87
CA SER A 50 -21.87 3.35 -8.16
C SER A 50 -22.73 4.55 -8.60
N LEU A 51 -24.02 4.33 -8.89
CA LEU A 51 -24.99 5.38 -9.24
C LEU A 51 -25.01 6.52 -8.21
N PHE A 52 -24.94 6.18 -6.92
CA PHE A 52 -24.94 7.17 -5.84
C PHE A 52 -23.60 7.90 -5.70
N ARG A 53 -22.53 7.43 -6.37
CA ARG A 53 -21.16 7.97 -6.31
C ARG A 53 -20.69 8.27 -4.89
N LYS A 54 -21.11 7.45 -3.92
CA LYS A 54 -20.72 7.58 -2.52
C LYS A 54 -19.20 7.42 -2.42
N ARG A 55 -18.55 8.44 -1.85
CA ARG A 55 -17.10 8.46 -1.67
C ARG A 55 -16.68 7.57 -0.49
N ALA A 56 -15.39 7.26 -0.40
CA ALA A 56 -14.83 6.46 0.69
C ALA A 56 -15.10 7.03 2.08
N ASN A 57 -15.20 8.36 2.22
CA ASN A 57 -15.58 9.05 3.45
C ASN A 57 -17.11 9.07 3.71
N GLY A 58 -17.88 8.28 2.97
CA GLY A 58 -19.32 8.16 3.14
C GLY A 58 -20.15 9.31 2.58
N ARG A 59 -19.54 10.36 1.99
CA ARG A 59 -20.27 11.52 1.45
C ARG A 59 -20.73 11.29 0.01
N ILE A 60 -21.99 11.62 -0.27
CA ILE A 60 -22.58 11.66 -1.60
C ILE A 60 -22.44 13.08 -2.18
N PRO A 61 -21.96 13.25 -3.43
CA PRO A 61 -21.82 14.56 -4.06
C PRO A 61 -23.13 15.36 -4.09
N ARG A 62 -23.04 16.69 -3.89
CA ARG A 62 -24.20 17.58 -3.79
C ARG A 62 -25.13 17.51 -5.01
N TYR A 63 -24.58 17.39 -6.22
CA TYR A 63 -25.38 17.29 -7.44
C TYR A 63 -26.15 15.97 -7.54
N ILE A 64 -25.57 14.83 -7.11
CA ILE A 64 -26.28 13.54 -7.04
C ILE A 64 -27.38 13.62 -5.98
N ARG A 65 -27.10 14.22 -4.83
CA ARG A 65 -28.10 14.43 -3.77
C ARG A 65 -29.29 15.23 -4.27
N TRP A 66 -29.04 16.29 -5.02
CA TRP A 66 -30.10 17.09 -5.62
C TRP A 66 -30.86 16.23 -6.63
N LEU A 67 -30.19 15.65 -7.61
CA LEU A 67 -30.81 14.81 -8.63
C LEU A 67 -31.71 13.70 -8.03
N LEU A 68 -31.27 13.05 -6.96
CA LEU A 68 -31.97 11.95 -6.29
C LEU A 68 -32.76 12.36 -5.04
N TRP A 69 -32.95 13.66 -4.81
CA TRP A 69 -33.60 14.17 -3.61
C TRP A 69 -34.99 13.58 -3.36
N PRO A 70 -35.91 13.53 -4.36
CA PRO A 70 -37.25 13.00 -4.13
C PRO A 70 -37.24 11.53 -3.65
N VAL A 71 -36.35 10.72 -4.23
CA VAL A 71 -36.24 9.30 -3.88
C VAL A 71 -35.60 9.10 -2.52
N THR A 72 -34.53 9.84 -2.23
CA THR A 72 -33.83 9.75 -0.94
C THR A 72 -34.65 10.30 0.22
N LEU A 73 -35.49 11.30 -0.02
CA LEU A 73 -36.48 11.79 0.95
C LEU A 73 -37.51 10.70 1.26
N GLY A 74 -38.14 10.12 0.24
CA GLY A 74 -39.12 9.05 0.40
C GLY A 74 -38.55 7.82 1.11
N SER A 75 -37.34 7.39 0.74
CA SER A 75 -36.66 6.26 1.40
C SER A 75 -36.27 6.57 2.84
N SER A 76 -35.85 7.81 3.14
CA SER A 76 -35.55 8.25 4.50
C SER A 76 -36.79 8.28 5.39
N LEU A 77 -37.93 8.76 4.87
CA LEU A 77 -39.21 8.74 5.58
C LEU A 77 -39.68 7.30 5.84
N TYR A 78 -39.62 6.45 4.82
CA TYR A 78 -39.94 5.02 4.97
C TYR A 78 -39.08 4.33 6.03
N ASN A 79 -37.77 4.57 6.01
CA ASN A 79 -36.85 3.98 6.98
C ASN A 79 -37.09 4.50 8.40
N ARG A 80 -37.39 5.80 8.56
CA ARG A 80 -37.74 6.39 9.86
C ARG A 80 -39.01 5.79 10.42
N TRP A 81 -40.05 5.67 9.59
CA TRP A 81 -41.32 5.04 9.96
C TRP A 81 -41.13 3.57 10.35
N ARG A 82 -40.35 2.81 9.56
CA ARG A 82 -40.01 1.41 9.87
C ARG A 82 -39.24 1.29 11.19
N ARG A 83 -38.23 2.14 11.42
CA ARG A 83 -37.42 2.14 12.65
C ARG A 83 -38.28 2.45 13.88
N HIS A 84 -39.20 3.39 13.80
CA HIS A 84 -40.13 3.68 14.90
C HIS A 84 -41.06 2.48 15.22
N ARG A 85 -41.35 1.63 14.24
CA ARG A 85 -42.18 0.44 14.43
C ARG A 85 -41.40 -0.77 14.96
N ASP A 86 -40.10 -0.82 14.70
CA ASP A 86 -39.18 -1.82 15.23
C ASP A 86 -38.81 -1.43 16.68
N LYS A 87 -39.51 -1.96 17.68
CA LYS A 87 -39.16 -1.77 19.09
C LYS A 87 -37.79 -2.44 19.37
N GLY A 88 -36.77 -1.66 19.74
CA GLY A 88 -35.44 -2.15 20.14
C GLY A 88 -34.30 -1.13 19.89
N PRO A 89 -33.09 -1.37 20.43
CA PRO A 89 -31.96 -0.46 20.24
C PRO A 89 -31.44 -0.45 18.80
N ALA A 90 -30.79 0.65 18.43
CA ALA A 90 -30.30 0.91 17.07
C ALA A 90 -29.35 -0.21 16.57
N PHE A 91 -28.56 -0.75 17.49
CA PHE A 91 -27.59 -1.83 17.27
C PHE A 91 -27.57 -2.80 18.44
N HIS A 92 -27.02 -3.99 18.23
CA HIS A 92 -26.86 -5.04 19.25
C HIS A 92 -25.47 -5.68 19.07
N GLN A 93 -24.85 -6.11 20.16
CA GLN A 93 -23.61 -6.86 20.15
C GLN A 93 -23.88 -8.31 19.71
N LEU A 94 -23.16 -8.81 18.70
CA LEU A 94 -23.27 -10.20 18.23
C LEU A 94 -22.19 -11.12 18.82
N SER A 95 -21.01 -10.58 19.05
CA SER A 95 -19.87 -11.24 19.68
C SER A 95 -18.97 -10.18 20.32
N ASP A 96 -17.90 -10.60 20.99
CA ASP A 96 -16.88 -9.69 21.52
C ASP A 96 -16.43 -8.73 20.43
N HIS A 97 -16.50 -7.42 20.74
CA HIS A 97 -16.14 -6.32 19.84
C HIS A 97 -16.88 -6.22 18.49
N LEU A 98 -17.95 -6.99 18.23
CA LEU A 98 -18.72 -6.92 16.99
C LEU A 98 -20.19 -6.55 17.24
N TYR A 99 -20.63 -5.44 16.66
CA TYR A 99 -21.99 -4.92 16.74
C TYR A 99 -22.67 -4.90 15.36
N VAL A 100 -23.99 -5.11 15.33
CA VAL A 100 -24.81 -5.00 14.12
C VAL A 100 -25.97 -4.06 14.33
N GLY A 101 -26.14 -3.11 13.41
CA GLY A 101 -27.10 -2.01 13.56
C GLY A 101 -27.84 -1.56 12.31
N SER A 102 -28.87 -0.74 12.56
CA SER A 102 -29.49 0.13 11.57
C SER A 102 -28.65 1.39 11.34
N ARG A 103 -29.04 2.21 10.36
CA ARG A 103 -28.29 3.43 10.01
C ARG A 103 -28.12 4.33 11.23
N LEU A 104 -26.89 4.80 11.43
CA LEU A 104 -26.54 5.66 12.55
C LEU A 104 -26.91 7.12 12.28
N PHE A 105 -27.32 7.82 13.33
CA PHE A 105 -27.60 9.25 13.36
C PHE A 105 -26.79 9.93 14.47
N GLN A 106 -26.78 11.28 14.49
CA GLN A 106 -26.06 12.04 15.52
C GLN A 106 -26.50 11.67 16.95
N SER A 107 -27.78 11.33 17.14
CA SER A 107 -28.30 10.84 18.42
C SER A 107 -27.69 9.52 18.90
N ASP A 108 -27.06 8.75 18.01
CA ASP A 108 -26.45 7.46 18.35
C ASP A 108 -24.99 7.63 18.80
N ILE A 109 -24.37 8.83 18.66
CA ILE A 109 -22.94 9.08 18.95
C ILE A 109 -22.59 8.83 20.42
N GLU A 110 -23.40 9.32 21.35
CA GLU A 110 -23.16 9.13 22.79
C GLU A 110 -23.17 7.64 23.16
N THR A 111 -24.14 6.88 22.64
CA THR A 111 -24.20 5.44 22.86
C THR A 111 -23.01 4.72 22.24
N LEU A 112 -22.53 5.14 21.07
CA LEU A 112 -21.33 4.56 20.46
C LEU A 112 -20.08 4.82 21.33
N LYS A 113 -19.93 6.02 21.89
CA LYS A 113 -18.84 6.36 22.83
C LYS A 113 -18.93 5.52 24.11
N GLN A 114 -20.12 5.34 24.68
CA GLN A 114 -20.33 4.52 25.89
C GLN A 114 -19.96 3.04 25.68
N GLU A 115 -20.27 2.49 24.52
CA GLU A 115 -19.94 1.09 24.15
C GLU A 115 -18.50 0.94 23.63
N GLY A 116 -17.71 2.02 23.62
CA GLY A 116 -16.33 2.02 23.14
C GLY A 116 -16.18 1.73 21.64
N ILE A 117 -17.23 1.97 20.84
CA ILE A 117 -17.24 1.69 19.41
C ILE A 117 -16.49 2.80 18.66
N VAL A 118 -15.32 2.46 18.14
CA VAL A 118 -14.39 3.37 17.45
C VAL A 118 -14.23 3.05 15.96
N ALA A 119 -14.97 2.05 15.46
CA ALA A 119 -14.89 1.61 14.07
C ALA A 119 -16.28 1.36 13.47
N ILE A 120 -16.57 1.94 12.30
CA ILE A 120 -17.85 1.88 11.61
C ILE A 120 -17.68 1.30 10.20
N LEU A 121 -18.35 0.17 9.95
CA LEU A 121 -18.52 -0.42 8.63
C LEU A 121 -19.93 -0.12 8.09
N ASP A 122 -20.00 0.80 7.13
CA ASP A 122 -21.24 1.22 6.48
C ASP A 122 -21.47 0.45 5.18
N VAL A 123 -22.53 -0.37 5.15
CA VAL A 123 -22.87 -1.21 3.98
C VAL A 123 -23.90 -0.54 3.05
N THR A 124 -24.19 0.75 3.25
CA THR A 124 -25.17 1.50 2.45
C THR A 124 -24.55 2.18 1.24
N ALA A 125 -25.23 2.10 0.10
CA ALA A 125 -24.89 2.88 -1.09
C ALA A 125 -25.70 4.19 -1.15
N GLU A 126 -26.91 4.19 -0.59
CA GLU A 126 -27.95 5.18 -0.87
C GLU A 126 -27.91 6.41 0.05
N PHE A 127 -27.12 6.35 1.13
CA PHE A 127 -27.17 7.30 2.23
C PHE A 127 -25.80 7.85 2.56
N ASN A 128 -25.75 9.12 3.01
CA ASN A 128 -24.54 9.66 3.61
C ASN A 128 -24.19 8.90 4.90
N GLY A 129 -22.89 8.76 5.12
CA GLY A 129 -22.32 8.34 6.39
C GLY A 129 -22.69 9.30 7.54
N LEU A 130 -22.35 8.89 8.75
CA LEU A 130 -22.51 9.68 9.96
C LEU A 130 -21.55 10.89 9.90
N ASP A 131 -22.08 12.10 10.02
CA ASP A 131 -21.27 13.32 10.11
C ASP A 131 -20.83 13.46 11.58
N TRP A 132 -19.62 12.96 11.87
CA TRP A 132 -19.02 12.93 13.20
C TRP A 132 -17.89 13.95 13.23
N SER A 133 -18.10 15.08 13.91
CA SER A 133 -17.23 16.27 13.84
C SER A 133 -16.20 16.39 14.97
N GLU A 134 -16.32 15.64 16.06
CA GLU A 134 -15.38 15.68 17.19
C GLU A 134 -14.40 14.50 17.13
N ASP A 135 -13.11 14.78 17.09
CA ASP A 135 -11.99 13.83 17.06
C ASP A 135 -12.00 12.82 15.89
N GLU A 136 -12.01 13.33 14.65
CA GLU A 136 -11.81 12.52 13.43
C GLU A 136 -10.52 11.67 13.46
N GLU A 137 -9.56 11.95 14.35
CA GLU A 137 -8.30 11.21 14.47
C GLU A 137 -8.47 9.76 15.00
N HIS A 138 -9.60 9.41 15.60
CA HIS A 138 -9.80 8.08 16.23
C HIS A 138 -10.98 7.25 15.69
N LEU A 139 -11.85 7.81 14.87
CA LEU A 139 -12.98 7.06 14.28
C LEU A 139 -12.58 6.40 12.96
N HIS A 140 -12.53 5.07 12.93
CA HIS A 140 -12.22 4.33 11.71
C HIS A 140 -13.48 4.07 10.89
N TYR A 141 -13.58 4.62 9.67
CA TYR A 141 -14.73 4.44 8.80
C TYR A 141 -14.39 3.66 7.52
N LEU A 142 -15.20 2.66 7.19
CA LEU A 142 -15.17 1.97 5.90
C LEU A 142 -16.57 1.90 5.29
N ASN A 143 -16.70 2.28 4.01
CA ASN A 143 -17.93 2.08 3.25
C ASN A 143 -17.76 0.95 2.23
N ILE A 144 -18.69 -0.01 2.27
CA ILE A 144 -18.86 -1.06 1.26
C ILE A 144 -20.24 -0.86 0.64
N PRO A 145 -20.36 -0.13 -0.49
CA PRO A 145 -21.64 0.30 -1.01
C PRO A 145 -22.41 -0.89 -1.62
N VAL A 146 -23.48 -1.33 -0.95
CA VAL A 146 -24.35 -2.41 -1.43
C VAL A 146 -25.79 -1.88 -1.52
N LEU A 147 -26.43 -2.09 -2.67
CA LEU A 147 -27.84 -1.76 -2.86
C LEU A 147 -28.74 -2.60 -1.95
N ASP A 148 -29.89 -2.06 -1.56
CA ASP A 148 -30.80 -2.78 -0.68
C ASP A 148 -31.23 -4.16 -1.23
N HIS A 149 -31.41 -5.12 -0.32
CA HIS A 149 -31.66 -6.54 -0.61
C HIS A 149 -30.57 -7.29 -1.41
N ARG A 150 -29.44 -6.66 -1.73
CA ARG A 150 -28.26 -7.32 -2.32
C ARG A 150 -27.24 -7.71 -1.24
N PHE A 151 -26.12 -8.26 -1.68
CA PHE A 151 -24.94 -8.62 -0.90
C PHE A 151 -23.69 -8.08 -1.63
N PRO A 152 -22.58 -7.83 -0.93
CA PRO A 152 -21.35 -7.37 -1.56
C PRO A 152 -20.77 -8.42 -2.52
N PRO A 153 -20.14 -8.01 -3.64
CA PRO A 153 -19.28 -8.88 -4.45
C PRO A 153 -18.16 -9.51 -3.60
N ALA A 154 -17.61 -10.64 -4.05
CA ALA A 154 -16.58 -11.39 -3.29
C ALA A 154 -15.40 -10.48 -2.85
N LYS A 155 -14.81 -9.72 -3.77
CA LYS A 155 -13.69 -8.80 -3.48
C LYS A 155 -14.04 -7.76 -2.39
N GLU A 156 -15.21 -7.13 -2.49
CA GLU A 156 -15.66 -6.15 -1.49
C GLU A 156 -16.04 -6.81 -0.15
N LEU A 157 -16.52 -8.06 -0.19
CA LEU A 157 -16.77 -8.84 1.02
C LEU A 157 -15.44 -9.16 1.72
N HIS A 158 -14.44 -9.70 1.01
CA HIS A 158 -13.11 -9.97 1.56
C HIS A 158 -12.49 -8.73 2.18
N ARG A 159 -12.58 -7.60 1.49
CA ARG A 159 -12.19 -6.29 2.01
C ARG A 159 -12.88 -5.95 3.33
N ALA A 160 -14.19 -6.16 3.41
CA ALA A 160 -14.95 -5.94 4.64
C ALA A 160 -14.48 -6.88 5.76
N LEU A 161 -14.29 -8.17 5.46
CA LEU A 161 -13.87 -9.17 6.45
C LEU A 161 -12.49 -8.86 7.03
N ASN A 162 -11.53 -8.50 6.18
CA ASN A 162 -10.17 -8.13 6.60
C ASN A 162 -10.16 -6.90 7.48
N TRP A 163 -10.89 -5.86 7.06
CA TRP A 163 -11.00 -4.63 7.83
C TRP A 163 -11.64 -4.88 9.21
N LEU A 164 -12.72 -5.68 9.27
CA LEU A 164 -13.34 -6.09 10.54
C LEU A 164 -12.35 -6.84 11.43
N HIS A 165 -11.67 -7.85 10.87
CA HIS A 165 -10.77 -8.71 11.61
C HIS A 165 -9.58 -7.95 12.18
N ASN A 166 -8.99 -7.04 11.40
CA ASN A 166 -7.89 -6.20 11.84
C ASN A 166 -8.25 -5.31 13.04
N HIS A 167 -9.44 -4.70 13.04
CA HIS A 167 -9.88 -3.87 14.16
C HIS A 167 -10.22 -4.70 15.41
N ILE A 168 -10.92 -5.81 15.24
CA ILE A 168 -11.31 -6.69 16.35
C ILE A 168 -10.07 -7.31 17.01
N ARG A 169 -9.07 -7.77 16.22
CA ARG A 169 -7.79 -8.28 16.77
C ARG A 169 -7.00 -7.23 17.55
N GLN A 170 -7.19 -5.95 17.25
CA GLN A 170 -6.57 -4.84 17.97
C GLN A 170 -7.41 -4.39 19.19
N GLY A 171 -8.41 -5.18 19.59
CA GLY A 171 -9.28 -4.91 20.73
C GLY A 171 -10.29 -3.77 20.50
N ARG A 172 -10.48 -3.34 19.24
CA ARG A 172 -11.42 -2.25 18.94
C ARG A 172 -12.82 -2.80 18.71
N SER A 173 -13.81 -2.17 19.33
CA SER A 173 -15.22 -2.45 19.06
C SER A 173 -15.66 -1.85 17.72
N VAL A 174 -16.30 -2.68 16.90
CA VAL A 174 -16.71 -2.36 15.53
C VAL A 174 -18.21 -2.52 15.35
N ILE A 175 -18.84 -1.59 14.64
CA ILE A 175 -20.25 -1.70 14.24
C ILE A 175 -20.41 -1.86 12.73
N VAL A 176 -21.17 -2.87 12.32
CA VAL A 176 -21.62 -3.07 10.94
C VAL A 176 -23.06 -2.63 10.80
N HIS A 177 -23.32 -1.62 9.98
CA HIS A 177 -24.68 -1.12 9.78
C HIS A 177 -25.12 -1.08 8.32
N CYS A 178 -26.45 -1.12 8.12
CA CYS A 178 -27.08 -0.82 6.85
C CYS A 178 -28.32 0.07 7.09
N ALA A 179 -29.26 0.22 6.16
CA ALA A 179 -30.43 1.08 6.36
C ALA A 179 -31.26 0.69 7.61
N LEU A 180 -31.78 -0.53 7.64
CA LEU A 180 -32.63 -1.05 8.74
C LEU A 180 -31.90 -2.08 9.63
N GLY A 181 -30.65 -2.44 9.31
CA GLY A 181 -29.88 -3.41 10.06
C GLY A 181 -30.44 -4.84 10.02
N ARG A 182 -31.06 -5.25 8.91
CA ARG A 182 -31.76 -6.53 8.78
C ARG A 182 -31.10 -7.53 7.84
N GLY A 183 -30.57 -7.04 6.72
CA GLY A 183 -30.13 -7.87 5.59
C GLY A 183 -28.64 -7.72 5.29
N ARG A 184 -28.24 -6.56 4.76
CA ARG A 184 -26.86 -6.30 4.30
C ARG A 184 -25.83 -6.40 5.44
N SER A 185 -26.06 -5.69 6.54
CA SER A 185 -25.16 -5.74 7.71
C SER A 185 -25.11 -7.14 8.31
N VAL A 186 -26.27 -7.78 8.49
CA VAL A 186 -26.38 -9.16 8.96
C VAL A 186 -25.63 -10.14 8.05
N PHE A 187 -25.68 -9.96 6.73
CA PHE A 187 -24.96 -10.80 5.79
C PHE A 187 -23.44 -10.68 5.98
N VAL A 188 -22.92 -9.45 6.08
CA VAL A 188 -21.48 -9.21 6.28
C VAL A 188 -21.01 -9.75 7.63
N SER A 189 -21.76 -9.49 8.71
CA SER A 189 -21.40 -10.00 10.04
C SER A 189 -21.52 -11.52 10.14
N ALA A 190 -22.50 -12.13 9.48
CA ALA A 190 -22.58 -13.59 9.40
C ALA A 190 -21.40 -14.18 8.60
N ALA A 191 -21.01 -13.54 7.49
CA ALA A 191 -19.83 -13.95 6.73
C ALA A 191 -18.54 -13.86 7.57
N TYR A 192 -18.40 -12.80 8.37
CA TYR A 192 -17.28 -12.65 9.30
C TYR A 192 -17.26 -13.73 10.38
N LEU A 193 -18.39 -13.99 11.05
CA LEU A 193 -18.46 -15.00 12.10
C LEU A 193 -18.21 -16.42 11.56
N LEU A 194 -18.62 -16.71 10.32
CA LEU A 194 -18.29 -17.97 9.63
C LEU A 194 -16.81 -18.05 9.24
N ALA A 195 -16.17 -16.94 8.89
CA ALA A 195 -14.73 -16.91 8.62
C ALA A 195 -13.92 -17.15 9.92
N CYS A 196 -14.39 -16.64 11.06
CA CYS A 196 -13.81 -16.94 12.36
C CYS A 196 -14.08 -18.39 12.82
N ASN A 197 -15.24 -18.96 12.50
CA ASN A 197 -15.66 -20.29 12.92
C ASN A 197 -16.10 -21.16 11.72
N PRO A 198 -15.16 -21.70 10.92
CA PRO A 198 -15.47 -22.43 9.70
C PRO A 198 -16.40 -23.64 9.91
N GLU A 199 -16.33 -24.28 11.08
CA GLU A 199 -17.16 -25.44 11.42
C GLU A 199 -18.65 -25.10 11.63
N GLN A 200 -18.97 -23.87 12.04
CA GLN A 200 -20.34 -23.50 12.40
C GLN A 200 -21.29 -23.49 11.20
N SER A 201 -22.43 -24.19 11.28
CA SER A 201 -23.39 -24.22 10.18
C SER A 201 -24.04 -22.86 9.92
N VAL A 202 -24.29 -22.52 8.65
CA VAL A 202 -24.96 -21.24 8.28
C VAL A 202 -26.35 -21.14 8.91
N LYS A 203 -27.07 -22.27 9.07
CA LYS A 203 -28.39 -22.28 9.70
C LYS A 203 -28.30 -21.98 11.20
N GLY A 204 -27.35 -22.59 11.90
CA GLY A 204 -27.11 -22.37 13.33
C GLY A 204 -26.76 -20.91 13.60
N LEU A 205 -25.74 -20.38 12.92
CA LEU A 205 -25.31 -19.00 13.09
C LEU A 205 -26.44 -17.98 12.86
N LEU A 206 -27.24 -18.16 11.82
CA LEU A 206 -28.36 -17.25 11.56
C LEU A 206 -29.45 -17.34 12.64
N SER A 207 -29.62 -18.51 13.28
CA SER A 207 -30.50 -18.65 14.44
C SER A 207 -29.98 -17.85 15.63
N ASP A 208 -28.68 -17.93 15.90
CA ASP A 208 -28.02 -17.21 17.00
C ASP A 208 -28.13 -15.70 16.81
N ILE A 209 -27.82 -15.20 15.60
CA ILE A 209 -27.98 -13.77 15.26
C ILE A 209 -29.44 -13.32 15.39
N SER A 210 -30.40 -14.15 14.97
CA SER A 210 -31.83 -13.82 15.10
C SER A 210 -32.32 -13.86 16.55
N ALA A 211 -31.70 -14.65 17.43
CA ALA A 211 -32.01 -14.66 18.86
C ALA A 211 -31.57 -13.34 19.51
N THR A 212 -30.38 -12.84 19.19
CA THR A 212 -29.88 -11.55 19.66
C THR A 212 -30.61 -10.37 19.03
N ARG A 213 -30.86 -10.41 17.71
CA ARG A 213 -31.51 -9.33 16.96
C ARG A 213 -32.67 -9.89 16.15
N ARG A 214 -33.87 -9.92 16.74
CA ARG A 214 -35.10 -10.48 16.14
C ARG A 214 -35.45 -9.97 14.73
N ILE A 215 -35.06 -8.74 14.39
CA ILE A 215 -35.30 -8.15 13.06
C ILE A 215 -34.29 -8.59 11.99
N ALA A 216 -33.21 -9.28 12.38
CA ALA A 216 -32.21 -9.82 11.48
C ALA A 216 -32.83 -10.92 10.60
N ARG A 217 -32.80 -10.70 9.28
CA ARG A 217 -33.40 -11.63 8.31
C ARG A 217 -32.74 -11.50 6.95
N LEU A 218 -32.01 -12.53 6.55
CA LEU A 218 -31.51 -12.67 5.19
C LEU A 218 -32.62 -13.11 4.23
N ASN A 219 -32.62 -12.55 3.02
CA ASN A 219 -33.49 -13.03 1.96
C ASN A 219 -32.94 -14.33 1.33
N ARG A 220 -33.74 -14.97 0.45
CA ARG A 220 -33.36 -16.25 -0.17
C ARG A 220 -32.05 -16.17 -0.96
N SER A 221 -31.80 -15.07 -1.68
CA SER A 221 -30.56 -14.91 -2.46
C SER A 221 -29.33 -14.70 -1.58
N GLN A 222 -29.44 -13.88 -0.52
CA GLN A 222 -28.37 -13.68 0.46
C GLN A 222 -28.03 -14.98 1.17
N LYS A 223 -29.04 -15.75 1.62
CA LYS A 223 -28.79 -17.05 2.25
C LYS A 223 -28.12 -18.04 1.30
N ARG A 224 -28.55 -18.11 0.04
CA ARG A 224 -27.91 -18.96 -0.99
C ARG A 224 -26.45 -18.57 -1.20
N GLN A 225 -26.16 -17.27 -1.34
CA GLN A 225 -24.80 -16.78 -1.51
C GLN A 225 -23.91 -17.11 -0.31
N LEU A 226 -24.41 -16.91 0.92
CA LEU A 226 -23.63 -17.20 2.12
C LEU A 226 -23.27 -18.69 2.23
N ASN A 227 -24.19 -19.58 1.87
CA ASN A 227 -23.90 -21.02 1.79
C ASN A 227 -22.91 -21.36 0.69
N ALA A 228 -23.03 -20.71 -0.48
CA ALA A 228 -22.10 -20.91 -1.58
C ALA A 228 -20.67 -20.51 -1.18
N LEU A 229 -20.50 -19.31 -0.61
CA LEU A 229 -19.21 -18.80 -0.13
C LEU A 229 -18.57 -19.72 0.92
N LYS A 230 -19.37 -20.25 1.85
CA LYS A 230 -18.90 -21.24 2.82
C LYS A 230 -18.42 -22.52 2.11
N LYS A 231 -19.23 -23.06 1.19
CA LYS A 231 -18.92 -24.32 0.50
C LYS A 231 -17.68 -24.23 -0.37
N THR A 232 -17.42 -23.08 -1.00
CA THR A 232 -16.26 -22.86 -1.87
C THR A 232 -15.05 -22.28 -1.12
N ASN A 233 -15.06 -22.27 0.21
CA ASN A 233 -13.99 -21.75 1.07
C ASN A 233 -13.56 -20.29 0.75
N HIS A 234 -14.51 -19.46 0.29
CA HIS A 234 -14.28 -18.04 0.05
C HIS A 234 -14.51 -17.16 1.29
N LEU A 235 -14.78 -17.76 2.46
CA LEU A 235 -14.87 -17.05 3.73
C LEU A 235 -13.55 -17.21 4.49
N HIS A 236 -12.53 -16.48 4.06
CA HIS A 236 -11.21 -16.45 4.68
C HIS A 236 -10.75 -15.01 4.84
N PHE A 237 -9.78 -14.81 5.73
CA PHE A 237 -9.09 -13.54 5.86
C PHE A 237 -7.94 -13.46 4.86
N GLY A 238 -7.51 -12.24 4.60
CA GLY A 238 -6.31 -11.93 3.83
C GLY A 238 -5.08 -12.46 4.53
N ASP A 239 -3.98 -12.48 3.79
CA ASP A 239 -2.77 -13.06 4.31
C ASP A 239 -2.18 -12.22 5.45
N PRO A 240 -1.60 -12.86 6.48
CA PRO A 240 -0.81 -12.17 7.49
C PRO A 240 0.34 -11.41 6.84
N ALA A 241 0.55 -10.17 7.27
CA ALA A 241 1.69 -9.38 6.86
C ALA A 241 2.24 -8.56 8.04
N ALA A 242 3.56 -8.56 8.16
CA ALA A 242 4.27 -7.77 9.16
C ALA A 242 4.69 -6.44 8.54
N LEU A 243 4.28 -5.34 9.15
CA LEU A 243 4.64 -3.99 8.77
C LEU A 243 5.77 -3.51 9.68
N ILE A 244 7.01 -3.51 9.18
CA ILE A 244 8.20 -3.10 9.92
C ILE A 244 8.46 -1.61 9.64
N ILE A 245 8.19 -0.73 10.60
CA ILE A 245 8.20 0.72 10.41
C ILE A 245 9.32 1.38 11.19
N ASN A 246 10.11 2.22 10.53
CA ASN A 246 10.92 3.25 11.17
C ASN A 246 10.10 4.55 11.31
N PRO A 247 9.63 4.91 12.52
CA PRO A 247 8.72 6.03 12.71
C PRO A 247 9.37 7.40 12.52
N VAL A 248 10.69 7.53 12.65
CA VAL A 248 11.43 8.79 12.52
C VAL A 248 11.92 9.07 11.10
N ALA A 249 11.85 8.08 10.20
CA ALA A 249 12.31 8.21 8.82
C ALA A 249 11.64 9.38 8.07
N GLY A 250 12.45 10.08 7.26
CA GLY A 250 12.02 11.14 6.35
C GLY A 250 11.33 12.33 7.03
N GLY A 251 11.70 12.65 8.28
CA GLY A 251 11.06 13.72 9.06
C GLY A 251 9.69 13.33 9.61
N GLY A 252 9.52 12.06 9.99
CA GLY A 252 8.28 11.56 10.61
C GLY A 252 7.14 11.32 9.61
N LYS A 253 7.44 11.01 8.34
CA LYS A 253 6.45 10.75 7.28
C LYS A 253 5.43 9.66 7.67
N TRP A 254 5.84 8.70 8.50
CA TRP A 254 4.95 7.67 9.01
C TRP A 254 3.66 8.25 9.61
N GLN A 255 3.74 9.28 10.46
CA GLN A 255 2.54 9.83 11.11
C GLN A 255 1.56 10.42 10.10
N ARG A 256 2.08 11.05 9.04
CA ARG A 256 1.27 11.64 7.95
C ARG A 256 0.59 10.58 7.08
N HIS A 257 1.28 9.45 6.83
CA HIS A 257 0.80 8.43 5.90
C HIS A 257 0.15 7.20 6.58
N LYS A 258 0.30 7.03 7.89
CA LYS A 258 -0.23 5.87 8.64
C LYS A 258 -1.69 5.60 8.35
N ALA A 259 -2.53 6.65 8.39
CA ALA A 259 -3.97 6.51 8.14
C ALA A 259 -4.24 5.95 6.74
N LEU A 260 -3.56 6.48 5.72
CA LEU A 260 -3.65 6.02 4.34
C LEU A 260 -3.16 4.57 4.17
N ILE A 261 -1.97 4.26 4.69
CA ILE A 261 -1.35 2.92 4.60
C ILE A 261 -2.27 1.89 5.25
N MET A 262 -2.69 2.15 6.49
CA MET A 262 -3.60 1.25 7.20
C MET A 262 -4.93 1.13 6.46
N GLN A 263 -5.48 2.24 5.94
CA GLN A 263 -6.71 2.22 5.16
C GLN A 263 -6.59 1.38 3.90
N LYS A 264 -5.51 1.49 3.13
CA LYS A 264 -5.30 0.75 1.87
C LYS A 264 -4.96 -0.72 2.12
N LEU A 265 -3.98 -1.00 2.98
CA LEU A 265 -3.40 -2.33 3.14
C LEU A 265 -4.26 -3.27 4.01
N SER A 266 -4.94 -2.77 5.05
CA SER A 266 -5.78 -3.60 5.95
C SER A 266 -6.99 -4.24 5.26
N GLN A 267 -7.28 -3.79 4.04
CA GLN A 267 -8.32 -4.36 3.18
C GLN A 267 -7.89 -5.69 2.56
N TYR A 268 -6.59 -5.92 2.41
CA TYR A 268 -6.03 -7.07 1.71
C TYR A 268 -5.21 -7.98 2.64
N TYR A 269 -4.67 -7.42 3.73
CA TYR A 269 -3.78 -8.12 4.64
C TYR A 269 -4.24 -8.03 6.08
N LEU A 270 -3.88 -9.04 6.87
CA LEU A 270 -3.93 -8.96 8.33
C LEU A 270 -2.63 -8.35 8.84
N LEU A 271 -2.68 -7.06 9.15
CA LEU A 271 -1.48 -6.27 9.43
C LEU A 271 -1.09 -6.33 10.91
N GLU A 272 0.15 -6.72 11.16
CA GLU A 272 0.82 -6.57 12.46
C GLU A 272 1.92 -5.52 12.34
N VAL A 273 1.88 -4.49 13.18
CA VAL A 273 2.77 -3.33 13.05
C VAL A 273 3.88 -3.40 14.09
N TYR A 274 5.12 -3.52 13.61
CA TYR A 274 6.34 -3.47 14.42
C TYR A 274 7.01 -2.12 14.18
N LYS A 275 7.38 -1.42 15.24
CA LYS A 275 8.06 -0.13 15.12
C LYS A 275 9.47 -0.26 15.65
N THR A 276 10.44 0.21 14.88
CA THR A 276 11.83 0.30 15.35
C THR A 276 11.92 1.31 16.50
N THR A 277 12.88 1.06 17.39
CA THR A 277 13.26 1.94 18.49
C THR A 277 14.78 1.93 18.58
N GLU A 278 15.37 2.71 19.49
CA GLU A 278 16.82 2.64 19.74
C GLU A 278 17.25 1.24 20.22
N GLN A 279 16.34 0.51 20.88
CA GLN A 279 16.59 -0.83 21.43
C GLN A 279 16.22 -1.96 20.48
N HIS A 280 15.41 -1.68 19.45
CA HIS A 280 14.90 -2.69 18.54
C HIS A 280 15.13 -2.26 17.08
N SER A 281 16.06 -2.95 16.43
CA SER A 281 16.41 -2.68 15.04
C SER A 281 15.39 -3.26 14.06
N ALA A 282 15.40 -2.76 12.82
CA ALA A 282 14.53 -3.28 11.76
C ALA A 282 14.79 -4.77 11.47
N SER A 283 16.06 -5.20 11.49
CA SER A 283 16.44 -6.60 11.27
C SER A 283 15.95 -7.52 12.39
N GLU A 284 16.03 -7.08 13.65
CA GLU A 284 15.52 -7.87 14.79
C GLU A 284 14.02 -8.11 14.69
N LEU A 285 13.26 -7.04 14.39
CA LEU A 285 11.81 -7.11 14.22
C LEU A 285 11.42 -7.95 12.99
N ALA A 286 12.16 -7.85 11.90
CA ALA A 286 11.95 -8.68 10.71
C ALA A 286 12.20 -10.17 11.01
N ARG A 287 13.32 -10.51 11.67
CA ARG A 287 13.59 -11.89 12.12
C ARG A 287 12.53 -12.40 13.08
N GLN A 288 12.03 -11.56 13.99
CA GLN A 288 10.92 -11.89 14.87
C GLN A 288 9.66 -12.22 14.08
N ALA A 289 9.29 -11.38 13.11
CA ALA A 289 8.11 -11.58 12.28
C ALA A 289 8.20 -12.88 11.46
N LEU A 290 9.35 -13.15 10.84
CA LEU A 290 9.60 -14.39 10.10
C LEU A 290 9.44 -15.62 11.01
N LYS A 291 10.00 -15.58 12.24
CA LYS A 291 9.83 -16.65 13.24
C LYS A 291 8.38 -16.85 13.68
N GLN A 292 7.56 -15.80 13.64
CA GLN A 292 6.12 -15.86 13.91
C GLN A 292 5.30 -16.39 12.71
N GLY A 293 5.96 -16.75 11.61
CA GLY A 293 5.32 -17.35 10.44
C GLY A 293 4.82 -16.34 9.40
N HIS A 294 5.17 -15.06 9.52
CA HIS A 294 4.85 -14.06 8.50
C HIS A 294 5.65 -14.35 7.22
N THR A 295 4.95 -14.52 6.09
CA THR A 295 5.56 -14.71 4.77
C THR A 295 5.55 -13.44 3.91
N ARG A 296 4.99 -12.35 4.43
CA ARG A 296 4.97 -11.03 3.78
C ARG A 296 5.45 -9.98 4.78
N LEU A 297 6.55 -9.33 4.46
CA LEU A 297 7.13 -8.26 5.28
C LEU A 297 7.11 -6.96 4.48
N PHE A 298 6.50 -5.93 5.03
CA PHE A 298 6.42 -4.60 4.43
C PHE A 298 7.31 -3.65 5.20
N ALA A 299 8.45 -3.27 4.62
CA ALA A 299 9.43 -2.38 5.21
C ALA A 299 9.07 -0.92 4.93
N GLY A 300 8.77 -0.15 5.99
CA GLY A 300 8.51 1.27 5.92
C GLY A 300 9.64 2.09 6.52
N GLY A 301 10.47 2.71 5.70
CA GLY A 301 11.59 3.52 6.14
C GLY A 301 12.35 4.12 4.96
N GLY A 302 13.60 4.52 5.19
CA GLY A 302 14.55 4.81 4.12
C GLY A 302 15.34 3.56 3.73
N ASP A 303 16.35 3.73 2.87
CA ASP A 303 17.13 2.64 2.28
C ASP A 303 17.75 1.71 3.35
N GLY A 304 18.33 2.25 4.42
CA GLY A 304 18.88 1.44 5.51
C GLY A 304 17.84 0.58 6.25
N THR A 305 16.60 1.08 6.44
CA THR A 305 15.52 0.27 7.03
C THR A 305 15.08 -0.83 6.07
N VAL A 306 15.01 -0.53 4.78
CA VAL A 306 14.61 -1.50 3.75
C VAL A 306 15.67 -2.59 3.59
N ASN A 307 16.95 -2.22 3.47
CA ASN A 307 18.06 -3.17 3.42
C ASN A 307 18.08 -4.06 4.68
N ALA A 308 17.98 -3.46 5.87
CA ALA A 308 17.97 -4.19 7.13
C ALA A 308 16.84 -5.25 7.23
N VAL A 309 15.66 -4.98 6.66
CA VAL A 309 14.57 -5.97 6.57
C VAL A 309 14.88 -7.01 5.49
N ALA A 310 15.22 -6.56 4.29
CA ALA A 310 15.49 -7.41 3.13
C ALA A 310 16.63 -8.42 3.38
N ALA A 311 17.72 -8.00 4.02
CA ALA A 311 18.86 -8.85 4.36
C ALA A 311 18.46 -10.06 5.24
N THR A 312 17.38 -9.92 6.03
CA THR A 312 16.86 -11.04 6.84
C THR A 312 15.99 -12.02 6.05
N MET A 313 15.60 -11.64 4.83
CA MET A 313 14.70 -12.37 3.94
C MET A 313 15.43 -13.01 2.75
N VAL A 314 16.72 -12.76 2.58
CA VAL A 314 17.57 -13.42 1.58
C VAL A 314 17.46 -14.93 1.74
N ASP A 315 17.29 -15.63 0.61
CA ASP A 315 17.09 -17.09 0.51
C ASP A 315 15.82 -17.63 1.19
N SER A 316 14.91 -16.74 1.60
CA SER A 316 13.59 -17.13 2.10
C SER A 316 12.52 -17.05 1.00
N ASP A 317 11.40 -17.74 1.22
CA ASP A 317 10.20 -17.60 0.37
C ASP A 317 9.35 -16.37 0.74
N ALA A 318 9.76 -15.59 1.73
CA ALA A 318 9.02 -14.41 2.17
C ALA A 318 9.12 -13.28 1.13
N THR A 319 8.02 -12.57 0.92
CA THR A 319 7.93 -11.48 -0.04
C THR A 319 8.06 -10.12 0.65
N LEU A 320 8.98 -9.30 0.16
CA LEU A 320 9.20 -7.93 0.61
C LEU A 320 8.28 -6.95 -0.12
N GLY A 321 7.60 -6.09 0.63
CA GLY A 321 7.00 -4.86 0.12
C GLY A 321 7.71 -3.63 0.68
N ILE A 322 7.81 -2.57 -0.10
CA ILE A 322 8.52 -1.35 0.31
C ILE A 322 7.53 -0.20 0.45
N LEU A 323 7.60 0.50 1.59
CA LEU A 323 6.88 1.75 1.85
C LEU A 323 7.91 2.88 1.98
N PRO A 324 8.06 3.74 0.96
CA PRO A 324 9.10 4.76 0.90
C PRO A 324 8.82 5.90 1.89
N LEU A 325 9.37 5.78 3.09
CA LEU A 325 9.23 6.76 4.18
C LEU A 325 10.50 7.57 4.41
N GLY A 326 11.61 7.23 3.75
CA GLY A 326 12.87 7.96 3.82
C GLY A 326 12.95 9.20 2.92
N THR A 327 14.16 9.74 2.83
CA THR A 327 14.48 10.93 2.03
C THR A 327 14.89 10.55 0.60
N ALA A 328 15.82 9.59 0.43
CA ALA A 328 16.30 9.15 -0.87
C ALA A 328 15.41 8.04 -1.46
N ASN A 329 15.21 6.94 -0.72
CA ASN A 329 14.42 5.76 -1.14
C ASN A 329 14.86 5.20 -2.51
N ALA A 330 16.18 5.13 -2.71
CA ALA A 330 16.82 4.71 -3.95
C ALA A 330 16.28 3.37 -4.45
N LEU A 331 16.25 2.33 -3.61
CA LEU A 331 15.76 1.01 -4.03
C LEU A 331 14.27 1.05 -4.42
N SER A 332 13.47 1.80 -3.67
CA SER A 332 12.05 1.95 -3.99
C SER A 332 11.83 2.61 -5.36
N SER A 333 12.68 3.58 -5.72
CA SER A 333 12.56 4.28 -7.00
C SER A 333 12.90 3.38 -8.19
N VAL A 334 13.84 2.44 -8.00
CA VAL A 334 14.17 1.41 -8.99
C VAL A 334 13.02 0.41 -9.11
N LEU A 335 12.60 -0.19 -7.99
CA LEU A 335 11.62 -1.28 -8.01
C LEU A 335 10.19 -0.84 -8.32
N LEU A 336 9.81 0.38 -7.94
CA LEU A 336 8.45 0.92 -8.16
C LEU A 336 8.36 1.78 -9.44
N GLY A 337 9.49 1.99 -10.13
CA GLY A 337 9.59 2.82 -11.33
C GLY A 337 9.64 4.33 -11.07
N GLN A 338 10.05 5.09 -12.09
CA GLN A 338 10.34 6.54 -11.97
C GLN A 338 9.13 7.38 -11.54
N HIS A 339 7.91 6.99 -11.90
CA HIS A 339 6.69 7.69 -11.50
C HIS A 339 6.44 7.63 -9.97
N SER A 340 7.06 6.67 -9.28
CA SER A 340 6.98 6.55 -7.81
C SER A 340 7.51 7.79 -7.10
N SER A 341 8.47 8.52 -7.66
CA SER A 341 9.04 9.71 -7.02
C SER A 341 8.04 10.85 -6.80
N LEU A 342 6.91 10.88 -7.53
CA LEU A 342 5.90 11.94 -7.44
C LEU A 342 4.80 11.66 -6.40
N ILE A 343 4.30 10.43 -6.37
CA ILE A 343 3.25 9.97 -5.44
C ILE A 343 3.63 8.62 -4.80
N PRO A 344 4.77 8.59 -4.07
CA PRO A 344 5.46 7.34 -3.71
C PRO A 344 4.62 6.42 -2.85
N MET A 345 3.85 7.00 -1.91
CA MET A 345 3.05 6.20 -0.98
C MET A 345 1.84 5.54 -1.64
N ASP A 346 1.18 6.24 -2.57
CA ASP A 346 0.02 5.69 -3.28
C ASP A 346 0.44 4.55 -4.21
N ILE A 347 1.51 4.76 -4.98
CA ILE A 347 2.08 3.74 -5.87
C ILE A 347 2.55 2.52 -5.07
N ALA A 348 3.30 2.73 -3.97
CA ALA A 348 3.76 1.63 -3.12
C ALA A 348 2.60 0.80 -2.56
N CYS A 349 1.56 1.44 -2.04
CA CYS A 349 0.37 0.72 -1.56
C CYS A 349 -0.31 -0.03 -2.70
N ASP A 350 -0.43 0.57 -3.89
CA ASP A 350 -1.08 -0.06 -5.02
C ASP A 350 -0.30 -1.30 -5.50
N VAL A 351 1.03 -1.21 -5.62
CA VAL A 351 1.93 -2.35 -5.90
C VAL A 351 1.74 -3.47 -4.87
N ILE A 352 1.78 -3.13 -3.58
CA ILE A 352 1.60 -4.10 -2.50
C ILE A 352 0.22 -4.78 -2.60
N THR A 353 -0.83 -4.05 -2.96
CA THR A 353 -2.19 -4.63 -3.06
C THR A 353 -2.40 -5.51 -4.29
N ARG A 354 -1.65 -5.28 -5.37
CA ARG A 354 -1.73 -6.05 -6.62
C ARG A 354 -1.01 -7.40 -6.55
N GLN A 355 -0.07 -7.56 -5.61
CA GLN A 355 0.59 -8.84 -5.32
C GLN A 355 1.40 -9.42 -6.49
N TYR A 356 1.86 -8.59 -7.42
CA TYR A 356 2.80 -9.03 -8.44
C TYR A 356 4.19 -9.09 -7.83
N THR A 357 4.85 -10.24 -7.98
CA THR A 357 6.13 -10.54 -7.32
C THR A 357 7.21 -10.86 -8.34
N GLN A 358 8.43 -10.45 -8.07
CA GLN A 358 9.61 -10.78 -8.84
C GLN A 358 10.74 -11.17 -7.88
N ARG A 359 11.52 -12.20 -8.25
CA ARG A 359 12.78 -12.49 -7.56
C ARG A 359 13.87 -11.62 -8.15
N ILE A 360 14.58 -10.91 -7.28
CA ILE A 360 15.70 -10.04 -7.64
C ILE A 360 16.99 -10.62 -7.05
N ASP A 361 18.09 -10.22 -7.67
CA ASP A 361 19.43 -10.53 -7.23
C ASP A 361 19.80 -9.63 -6.04
N THR A 362 20.71 -10.14 -5.21
CA THR A 362 21.30 -9.38 -4.11
C THR A 362 22.81 -9.43 -4.19
N LEU A 363 23.49 -8.52 -3.52
CA LEU A 363 24.95 -8.50 -3.41
C LEU A 363 25.36 -9.09 -2.07
N ASN A 364 26.39 -9.93 -2.08
CA ASN A 364 27.16 -10.25 -0.88
C ASN A 364 28.52 -9.54 -0.98
N CYS A 365 28.81 -8.68 0.00
CA CYS A 365 30.09 -7.99 0.14
C CYS A 365 30.68 -8.33 1.50
N ASN A 366 31.72 -9.18 1.52
CA ASN A 366 32.35 -9.64 2.77
C ASN A 366 31.33 -10.09 3.84
N ASP A 367 30.39 -10.96 3.48
CA ASP A 367 29.31 -11.48 4.33
C ASP A 367 28.18 -10.49 4.69
N GLU A 368 28.25 -9.23 4.23
CA GLU A 368 27.15 -8.26 4.34
C GLU A 368 26.29 -8.25 3.05
N THR A 369 24.97 -8.23 3.22
CA THR A 369 24.04 -8.10 2.08
C THR A 369 23.87 -6.64 1.66
N ALA A 370 24.00 -6.38 0.36
CA ALA A 370 23.59 -5.13 -0.27
C ALA A 370 22.54 -5.38 -1.37
N LEU A 371 21.77 -4.35 -1.69
CA LEU A 371 20.71 -4.40 -2.69
C LEU A 371 20.98 -3.45 -3.85
N LEU A 372 21.68 -2.34 -3.61
CA LEU A 372 21.94 -1.32 -4.60
C LEU A 372 23.35 -1.44 -5.16
N MET A 373 24.36 -1.06 -4.38
CA MET A 373 25.71 -0.87 -4.91
C MET A 373 26.80 -0.80 -3.82
N VAL A 374 28.02 -1.11 -4.26
CA VAL A 374 29.29 -0.87 -3.56
C VAL A 374 30.05 0.23 -4.29
N GLY A 375 30.55 1.24 -3.59
CA GLY A 375 31.29 2.37 -4.19
C GLY A 375 32.60 2.67 -3.48
N LEU A 376 33.67 2.92 -4.24
CA LEU A 376 34.99 3.34 -3.78
C LEU A 376 35.39 4.66 -4.47
N GLY A 377 36.33 5.40 -3.89
CA GLY A 377 36.79 6.67 -4.47
C GLY A 377 35.74 7.78 -4.28
N PHE A 378 35.29 8.39 -5.38
CA PHE A 378 34.35 9.53 -5.34
C PHE A 378 33.13 9.31 -4.43
N GLU A 379 32.53 8.12 -4.44
CA GLU A 379 31.38 7.76 -3.60
C GLU A 379 31.71 7.84 -2.10
N CYS A 380 32.90 7.39 -1.69
CA CYS A 380 33.36 7.50 -0.30
C CYS A 380 33.55 8.96 0.10
N SER A 381 34.31 9.70 -0.71
CA SER A 381 34.62 11.10 -0.46
C SER A 381 33.35 11.97 -0.44
N MET A 382 32.36 11.63 -1.25
CA MET A 382 31.06 12.31 -1.30
C MET A 382 30.28 12.16 0.02
N ILE A 383 30.31 10.98 0.64
CA ILE A 383 29.67 10.74 1.94
C ILE A 383 30.54 11.26 3.11
N GLU A 384 31.86 11.39 2.94
CA GLU A 384 32.75 12.07 3.91
C GLU A 384 32.50 13.56 4.01
N ASN A 385 32.34 14.22 2.87
CA ASN A 385 32.15 15.67 2.82
C ASN A 385 30.68 16.11 2.97
N ALA A 386 29.73 15.18 2.91
CA ALA A 386 28.33 15.44 3.23
C ALA A 386 28.13 15.52 4.76
N ASP A 387 28.39 16.69 5.32
CA ASP A 387 28.30 16.96 6.75
C ASP A 387 26.91 16.63 7.32
N ARG A 388 26.86 16.08 8.55
CA ARG A 388 25.60 15.61 9.18
C ARG A 388 24.60 16.76 9.36
N GLU A 389 25.07 17.97 9.63
CA GLU A 389 24.25 19.17 9.80
C GLU A 389 23.76 19.75 8.45
N ALA A 390 24.53 19.60 7.37
CA ALA A 390 24.14 20.02 6.02
C ALA A 390 23.04 19.11 5.43
N LYS A 391 22.99 17.83 5.83
CA LYS A 391 21.95 16.87 5.42
C LYS A 391 20.54 17.29 5.87
N ASP A 392 20.43 17.88 7.06
CA ASP A 392 19.15 18.30 7.63
C ASP A 392 18.68 19.68 7.10
N ALA A 393 19.60 20.53 6.62
CA ALA A 393 19.30 21.88 6.14
C ALA A 393 19.23 22.02 4.59
N GLU A 394 20.06 21.28 3.84
CA GLU A 394 20.25 21.49 2.39
C GLU A 394 19.86 20.28 1.51
N GLY A 395 19.48 19.15 2.11
CA GLY A 395 18.97 17.97 1.39
C GLY A 395 19.90 17.46 0.29
N GLN A 396 19.40 17.33 -0.95
CA GLN A 396 20.16 16.81 -2.11
C GLN A 396 21.32 17.73 -2.57
N ILE A 397 21.33 19.01 -2.19
CA ILE A 397 22.37 19.98 -2.61
C ILE A 397 23.70 19.71 -1.90
N ALA A 398 23.67 19.23 -0.65
CA ALA A 398 24.86 18.82 0.08
C ALA A 398 25.58 17.63 -0.60
N TYR A 399 24.82 16.71 -1.19
CA TYR A 399 25.34 15.57 -1.93
C TYR A 399 26.11 16.03 -3.18
N LEU A 400 25.57 17.00 -3.94
CA LEU A 400 26.24 17.58 -5.11
C LEU A 400 27.52 18.34 -4.73
N LYS A 401 27.54 19.09 -3.62
CA LYS A 401 28.75 19.77 -3.15
C LYS A 401 29.85 18.78 -2.77
N GLY A 402 29.51 17.73 -2.03
CA GLY A 402 30.44 16.65 -1.68
C GLY A 402 31.02 15.95 -2.92
N PHE A 403 30.20 15.78 -3.96
CA PHE A 403 30.63 15.20 -5.23
C PHE A 403 31.66 16.07 -5.95
N TRP A 404 31.38 17.38 -6.09
CA TRP A 404 32.31 18.32 -6.72
C TRP A 404 33.63 18.45 -5.95
N GLN A 405 33.58 18.38 -4.62
CA GLN A 405 34.80 18.36 -3.80
C GLN A 405 35.61 17.08 -4.01
N ALA A 406 34.95 15.92 -4.12
CA ALA A 406 35.62 14.64 -4.41
C ALA A 406 36.34 14.66 -5.76
N ILE A 407 35.70 15.21 -6.80
CA ILE A 407 36.31 15.38 -8.12
C ILE A 407 37.52 16.33 -8.06
N ASN A 408 37.41 17.42 -7.30
CA ASN A 408 38.49 18.41 -7.17
C ASN A 408 39.68 17.92 -6.34
N ALA A 409 39.45 17.02 -5.37
CA ALA A 409 40.53 16.43 -4.58
C ALA A 409 41.46 15.58 -5.46
N ASN A 410 40.91 14.94 -6.51
CA ASN A 410 41.67 14.15 -7.47
C ASN A 410 42.49 13.01 -6.82
N ASP A 411 41.97 12.46 -5.72
CA ASP A 411 42.59 11.33 -5.03
C ASP A 411 42.47 10.06 -5.91
N SER A 412 43.53 9.26 -5.92
CA SER A 412 43.56 7.96 -6.61
C SER A 412 43.86 6.82 -5.63
N LEU A 413 43.39 5.65 -5.98
CA LEU A 413 43.59 4.41 -5.25
C LEU A 413 44.27 3.40 -6.17
N GLU A 414 45.46 2.93 -5.77
CA GLU A 414 46.11 1.81 -6.45
C GLU A 414 45.41 0.51 -6.03
N LEU A 415 44.60 -0.05 -6.93
CA LEU A 415 43.74 -1.20 -6.67
C LEU A 415 44.09 -2.35 -7.61
N GLU A 416 44.18 -3.56 -7.07
CA GLU A 416 44.21 -4.81 -7.83
C GLU A 416 42.80 -5.39 -7.88
N TYR A 417 42.34 -5.71 -9.09
CA TYR A 417 41.05 -6.30 -9.37
C TYR A 417 41.21 -7.71 -9.90
N GLN A 418 40.29 -8.59 -9.49
CA GLN A 418 40.10 -9.89 -10.09
C GLN A 418 38.61 -10.07 -10.38
N LEU A 419 38.28 -10.23 -11.67
CA LEU A 419 36.91 -10.40 -12.15
C LEU A 419 36.67 -11.88 -12.44
N ASP A 420 35.69 -12.48 -11.76
CA ASP A 420 35.41 -13.92 -11.86
C ASP A 420 36.68 -14.79 -11.73
N ASP A 421 36.95 -15.65 -12.71
CA ASP A 421 38.13 -16.52 -12.79
C ASP A 421 39.24 -15.94 -13.71
N GLU A 422 39.15 -14.66 -14.08
CA GLU A 422 40.14 -14.00 -14.93
C GLU A 422 41.43 -13.66 -14.17
N ALA A 423 42.50 -13.38 -14.93
CA ALA A 423 43.78 -12.97 -14.35
C ALA A 423 43.63 -11.61 -13.65
N PRO A 424 44.21 -11.43 -12.45
CA PRO A 424 44.19 -10.13 -11.78
C PRO A 424 44.89 -9.03 -12.59
N PHE A 425 44.38 -7.81 -12.49
CA PHE A 425 45.00 -6.62 -13.06
C PHE A 425 45.02 -5.47 -12.05
N SER A 426 46.03 -4.60 -12.15
CA SER A 426 46.17 -3.41 -11.30
C SER A 426 45.78 -2.16 -12.09
N GLU A 427 45.03 -1.26 -11.46
CA GLU A 427 44.64 0.02 -12.05
C GLU A 427 44.65 1.13 -10.99
N ASP A 428 45.26 2.27 -11.34
CA ASP A 428 45.13 3.49 -10.55
C ASP A 428 43.71 4.03 -10.74
N THR A 429 42.90 3.97 -9.68
CA THR A 429 41.45 4.18 -9.75
C THR A 429 41.05 5.50 -9.09
N ALA A 430 40.30 6.35 -9.79
CA ALA A 430 39.65 7.53 -9.19
C ALA A 430 38.29 7.18 -8.57
N SER A 431 37.50 6.33 -9.25
CA SER A 431 36.24 5.81 -8.71
C SER A 431 35.94 4.44 -9.30
N VAL A 432 35.32 3.58 -8.49
CA VAL A 432 34.72 2.34 -8.97
C VAL A 432 33.41 2.11 -8.25
N VAL A 433 32.36 1.81 -9.02
CA VAL A 433 31.03 1.47 -8.52
C VAL A 433 30.61 0.13 -9.07
N ILE A 434 30.18 -0.76 -8.18
CA ILE A 434 29.71 -2.11 -8.50
C ILE A 434 28.25 -2.18 -8.06
N ALA A 435 27.33 -2.23 -9.01
CA ALA A 435 25.90 -2.11 -8.79
C ALA A 435 25.13 -3.39 -9.14
N ASN A 436 24.06 -3.62 -8.40
CA ASN A 436 22.97 -4.55 -8.70
C ASN A 436 21.71 -3.78 -9.12
N ALA A 437 21.46 -2.65 -8.47
CA ALA A 437 20.37 -1.75 -8.75
C ALA A 437 20.83 -0.32 -8.48
N ALA A 438 20.49 0.61 -9.36
CA ALA A 438 20.85 2.01 -9.18
C ALA A 438 19.72 2.94 -9.62
N PRO A 439 19.34 3.95 -8.81
CA PRO A 439 18.39 4.96 -9.26
C PRO A 439 19.01 5.76 -10.41
N PHE A 440 18.17 6.38 -11.23
CA PHE A 440 18.61 7.22 -12.36
C PHE A 440 19.59 8.33 -11.95
N SER A 441 19.52 8.82 -10.70
CA SER A 441 20.43 9.84 -10.18
C SER A 441 21.87 9.34 -9.93
N SER A 442 22.10 8.02 -9.90
CA SER A 442 23.42 7.43 -9.61
C SER A 442 24.20 7.20 -10.91
N ILE A 443 24.64 8.29 -11.56
CA ILE A 443 25.33 8.26 -12.86
C ILE A 443 26.56 7.33 -12.84
N LEU A 444 27.32 7.35 -11.74
CA LEU A 444 28.53 6.52 -11.58
C LEU A 444 28.27 5.01 -11.55
N ALA A 445 27.03 4.60 -11.31
CA ALA A 445 26.62 3.20 -11.31
C ALA A 445 26.06 2.71 -12.65
N ARG A 446 26.09 3.55 -13.70
CA ARG A 446 25.35 3.34 -14.96
C ARG A 446 26.21 3.39 -16.23
N GLY A 447 27.49 2.99 -16.15
CA GLY A 447 28.40 3.03 -17.32
C GLY A 447 27.97 2.15 -18.49
N GLY A 448 27.25 1.05 -18.23
CA GLY A 448 26.67 0.20 -19.27
C GLY A 448 25.20 0.44 -19.59
N GLY A 449 24.59 1.51 -19.05
CA GLY A 449 23.14 1.71 -19.05
C GLY A 449 22.51 1.44 -17.67
N GLU A 450 21.24 1.03 -17.65
CA GLU A 450 20.54 0.72 -16.39
C GLU A 450 20.93 -0.66 -15.85
N PRO A 451 21.43 -0.76 -14.59
CA PRO A 451 21.72 -2.05 -13.99
C PRO A 451 20.48 -2.92 -13.88
N ARG A 452 20.62 -4.19 -14.26
CA ARG A 452 19.52 -5.15 -14.26
C ARG A 452 19.60 -6.04 -13.02
N PHE A 453 18.76 -5.73 -12.03
CA PHE A 453 18.71 -6.43 -10.75
C PHE A 453 18.19 -7.88 -10.80
N ASP A 454 18.08 -8.51 -11.98
CA ASP A 454 17.46 -9.83 -12.17
C ASP A 454 18.14 -10.74 -13.21
N ASP A 455 19.34 -10.38 -13.66
CA ASP A 455 20.09 -11.07 -14.71
C ASP A 455 21.26 -11.92 -14.22
N GLY A 456 21.58 -11.86 -12.92
CA GLY A 456 22.63 -12.61 -12.26
C GLY A 456 24.03 -12.08 -12.53
N LEU A 457 24.19 -10.80 -12.88
CA LEU A 457 25.46 -10.13 -13.11
C LEU A 457 25.60 -8.89 -12.21
N LEU A 458 26.84 -8.41 -12.05
CA LEU A 458 27.16 -7.12 -11.43
C LEU A 458 27.38 -6.09 -12.53
N ASP A 459 27.02 -4.84 -12.30
CA ASP A 459 27.39 -3.71 -13.16
C ASP A 459 28.56 -2.94 -12.55
N MET A 460 29.76 -3.18 -13.04
CA MET A 460 30.98 -2.52 -12.57
C MET A 460 31.38 -1.39 -13.52
N THR A 461 31.38 -0.16 -13.01
CA THR A 461 31.85 1.04 -13.70
C THR A 461 33.13 1.53 -13.02
N LEU A 462 34.24 1.55 -13.78
CA LEU A 462 35.57 1.94 -13.32
C LEU A 462 36.01 3.23 -14.03
N ILE A 463 36.41 4.22 -13.24
CA ILE A 463 37.02 5.47 -13.70
C ILE A 463 38.49 5.46 -13.29
N PRO A 464 39.42 5.30 -14.25
CA PRO A 464 40.85 5.41 -14.01
C PRO A 464 41.24 6.80 -13.48
N ALA A 465 42.33 6.87 -12.75
CA ALA A 465 42.95 8.10 -12.34
C ALA A 465 43.38 8.92 -13.57
N GLN A 466 43.20 10.24 -13.50
CA GLN A 466 43.56 11.15 -14.59
C GLN A 466 44.36 12.35 -14.10
N GLU A 467 45.15 12.91 -15.00
CA GLU A 467 45.86 14.16 -14.76
C GLU A 467 44.86 15.34 -14.80
N GLY A 468 44.39 15.72 -13.61
CA GLY A 468 43.58 16.92 -13.41
C GLY A 468 42.07 16.73 -13.60
N VAL A 469 41.34 17.74 -13.11
CA VAL A 469 39.87 17.73 -12.98
C VAL A 469 39.13 17.61 -14.32
N SER A 470 39.71 18.09 -15.42
CA SER A 470 39.08 18.04 -16.75
C SER A 470 38.85 16.61 -17.24
N GLY A 471 39.74 15.68 -16.90
CA GLY A 471 39.60 14.25 -17.25
C GLY A 471 38.42 13.59 -16.56
N HIS A 472 38.21 13.91 -15.28
CA HIS A 472 37.06 13.42 -14.51
C HIS A 472 35.75 14.01 -15.01
N ILE A 473 35.71 15.30 -15.32
CA ILE A 473 34.52 15.93 -15.92
C ILE A 473 34.17 15.27 -17.27
N ALA A 474 35.16 15.00 -18.11
CA ALA A 474 34.94 14.31 -19.38
C ALA A 474 34.35 12.90 -19.16
N SER A 475 34.86 12.14 -18.19
CA SER A 475 34.37 10.80 -17.83
C SER A 475 32.93 10.85 -17.31
N LEU A 476 32.56 11.89 -16.56
CA LEU A 476 31.18 12.05 -16.07
C LEU A 476 30.21 12.43 -17.19
N LEU A 477 30.64 13.26 -18.14
CA LEU A 477 29.83 13.59 -19.32
C LEU A 477 29.63 12.36 -20.21
N GLU A 478 30.69 11.56 -20.38
CA GLU A 478 30.65 10.25 -21.04
C GLU A 478 29.60 9.34 -20.39
N LEU A 479 29.73 9.06 -19.08
CA LEU A 479 28.77 8.22 -18.34
C LEU A 479 27.33 8.76 -18.37
N THR A 480 27.16 10.09 -18.31
CA THR A 480 25.83 10.71 -18.40
C THR A 480 25.22 10.46 -19.78
N PHE A 481 26.01 10.60 -20.84
CA PHE A 481 25.55 10.34 -22.20
C PHE A 481 25.22 8.86 -22.40
N GLU A 482 26.09 7.95 -21.95
CA GLU A 482 25.90 6.51 -22.03
C GLU A 482 24.65 6.07 -21.25
N SER A 483 24.46 6.58 -20.04
CA SER A 483 23.27 6.31 -19.23
C SER A 483 21.96 6.79 -19.87
N MET A 484 21.99 7.81 -20.74
CA MET A 484 20.80 8.37 -21.39
C MET A 484 20.51 7.74 -22.76
N THR A 485 21.55 7.25 -23.45
CA THR A 485 21.46 6.80 -24.85
C THR A 485 21.69 5.30 -25.01
N GLU A 486 22.09 4.60 -23.94
CA GLU A 486 22.52 3.19 -23.96
C GLU A 486 23.56 2.90 -25.05
N THR A 487 24.33 3.93 -25.44
CA THR A 487 25.33 3.86 -26.50
C THR A 487 26.70 4.12 -25.90
N THR A 488 27.59 3.11 -25.96
CA THR A 488 28.97 3.22 -25.48
C THR A 488 29.77 4.21 -26.32
N LEU A 489 30.47 5.13 -25.65
CA LEU A 489 31.39 6.05 -26.28
C LEU A 489 32.83 5.50 -26.20
N PRO A 490 33.68 5.81 -27.19
CA PRO A 490 35.12 5.59 -27.03
C PRO A 490 35.64 6.61 -26.02
N GLY A 491 35.71 6.21 -24.76
CA GLY A 491 36.18 7.05 -23.67
C GLY A 491 37.14 6.33 -22.74
N LYS A 492 37.31 6.88 -21.54
CA LYS A 492 38.29 6.39 -20.56
C LYS A 492 37.65 5.57 -19.44
N THR A 493 36.34 5.49 -19.40
CA THR A 493 35.65 4.65 -18.42
C THR A 493 35.62 3.21 -18.89
N HIS A 494 35.69 2.29 -17.94
CA HIS A 494 35.60 0.86 -18.23
C HIS A 494 34.35 0.29 -17.58
N HIS A 495 33.56 -0.43 -18.37
CA HIS A 495 32.38 -1.16 -17.89
C HIS A 495 32.62 -2.66 -17.99
N PHE A 496 32.30 -3.38 -16.91
CA PHE A 496 32.41 -4.83 -16.82
C PHE A 496 31.13 -5.40 -16.21
N THR A 497 30.79 -6.64 -16.61
CA THR A 497 29.63 -7.38 -16.08
C THR A 497 29.96 -8.71 -15.42
N PRO A 498 30.85 -8.74 -14.40
CA PRO A 498 31.26 -9.98 -13.76
C PRO A 498 30.18 -10.54 -12.81
N LYS A 499 30.31 -11.80 -12.40
CA LYS A 499 29.51 -12.35 -11.29
C LYS A 499 30.16 -12.09 -9.93
N GLN A 500 31.47 -11.93 -9.92
CA GLN A 500 32.28 -11.70 -8.75
C GLN A 500 33.41 -10.72 -9.03
N VAL A 501 33.65 -9.83 -8.07
CA VAL A 501 34.80 -8.93 -8.06
C VAL A 501 35.55 -9.12 -6.76
N VAL A 502 36.87 -9.33 -6.84
CA VAL A 502 37.77 -9.23 -5.69
C VAL A 502 38.65 -8.00 -5.87
N ILE A 503 38.70 -7.14 -4.85
CA ILE A 503 39.50 -5.90 -4.83
C ILE A 503 40.51 -5.97 -3.70
N ARG A 504 41.78 -5.77 -4.03
CA ARG A 504 42.89 -5.72 -3.08
C ARG A 504 43.62 -4.39 -3.20
N ALA A 505 44.22 -3.96 -2.09
CA ALA A 505 45.06 -2.77 -2.04
C ALA A 505 46.21 -3.00 -1.04
N GLY A 506 47.30 -2.24 -1.20
CA GLY A 506 48.42 -2.27 -0.24
C GLY A 506 48.07 -1.74 1.16
N GLN A 507 46.89 -1.12 1.30
CA GLN A 507 46.35 -0.59 2.55
C GLN A 507 44.87 -0.95 2.70
N SER A 508 44.28 -0.70 3.87
CA SER A 508 42.84 -0.89 4.07
C SER A 508 42.02 -0.02 3.13
N ILE A 509 40.98 -0.59 2.54
CA ILE A 509 40.06 0.03 1.60
C ILE A 509 38.87 0.61 2.37
N ASN A 510 38.62 1.90 2.19
CA ASN A 510 37.35 2.51 2.59
C ASN A 510 36.35 2.36 1.44
N TYR A 511 35.14 1.93 1.75
CA TYR A 511 34.09 1.73 0.75
C TYR A 511 32.72 2.12 1.32
N VAL A 512 31.78 2.36 0.41
CA VAL A 512 30.38 2.60 0.70
C VAL A 512 29.58 1.37 0.28
N LEU A 513 28.77 0.83 1.19
CA LEU A 513 27.84 -0.26 0.96
C LEU A 513 26.41 0.28 1.14
N ASP A 514 25.61 0.37 0.07
CA ASP A 514 24.25 0.93 0.08
C ASP A 514 24.12 2.30 0.80
N GLY A 515 25.16 3.13 0.73
CA GLY A 515 25.20 4.46 1.34
C GLY A 515 25.78 4.51 2.77
N GLU A 516 26.24 3.38 3.31
CA GLU A 516 26.93 3.32 4.60
C GLU A 516 28.43 3.06 4.44
N LYS A 517 29.26 3.73 5.24
CA LYS A 517 30.71 3.55 5.21
C LYS A 517 31.12 2.24 5.88
N ARG A 518 32.13 1.60 5.30
CA ARG A 518 32.78 0.40 5.80
C ARG A 518 34.29 0.47 5.48
N ARG A 519 35.04 -0.44 6.09
CA ARG A 519 36.49 -0.55 5.89
C ARG A 519 36.91 -2.02 5.94
N ALA A 520 37.71 -2.46 4.98
CA ALA A 520 38.23 -3.83 4.92
C ALA A 520 39.65 -3.87 4.32
N SER A 521 40.37 -4.96 4.52
CA SER A 521 41.69 -5.18 3.87
C SER A 521 41.58 -5.71 2.44
N GLU A 522 40.50 -6.42 2.16
CA GLU A 522 40.15 -7.01 0.86
C GLU A 522 38.62 -6.92 0.74
N LEU A 523 38.12 -6.70 -0.47
CA LEU A 523 36.69 -6.75 -0.77
C LEU A 523 36.41 -7.91 -1.71
N THR A 524 35.53 -8.81 -1.31
CA THR A 524 34.93 -9.81 -2.20
C THR A 524 33.46 -9.49 -2.36
N ILE A 525 33.06 -9.17 -3.58
CA ILE A 525 31.70 -8.78 -3.94
C ILE A 525 31.16 -9.83 -4.92
N ARG A 526 30.02 -10.44 -4.61
CA ARG A 526 29.40 -11.49 -5.42
C ARG A 526 27.92 -11.21 -5.62
N VAL A 527 27.44 -11.41 -6.84
CA VAL A 527 26.00 -11.46 -7.11
C VAL A 527 25.42 -12.77 -6.58
N CYS A 528 24.26 -12.67 -5.95
CA CYS A 528 23.48 -13.77 -5.40
C CYS A 528 22.14 -13.83 -6.15
N PRO A 529 22.04 -14.62 -7.24
CA PRO A 529 20.91 -14.53 -8.15
C PRO A 529 19.57 -14.94 -7.55
N ARG A 530 18.53 -14.14 -7.76
CA ARG A 530 17.12 -14.42 -7.43
C ARG A 530 16.87 -14.83 -5.98
N THR A 531 17.67 -14.27 -5.07
CA THR A 531 17.69 -14.61 -3.65
C THR A 531 16.67 -13.83 -2.83
N LEU A 532 16.10 -12.74 -3.35
CA LEU A 532 15.09 -11.95 -2.65
C LEU A 532 13.80 -11.83 -3.47
N ASN A 533 12.66 -12.17 -2.87
CA ASN A 533 11.35 -12.01 -3.50
C ASN A 533 10.75 -10.64 -3.11
N VAL A 534 10.38 -9.80 -4.09
CA VAL A 534 9.89 -8.44 -3.86
C VAL A 534 8.59 -8.15 -4.63
N LEU A 535 7.77 -7.24 -4.12
CA LEU A 535 6.57 -6.74 -4.78
C LEU A 535 6.93 -5.60 -5.74
N VAL A 536 6.57 -5.75 -7.03
CA VAL A 536 6.87 -4.78 -8.09
C VAL A 536 5.61 -4.44 -8.91
N PRO A 537 5.59 -3.32 -9.66
CA PRO A 537 4.53 -3.02 -10.60
C PRO A 537 4.31 -4.15 -11.61
N HIS A 538 3.09 -4.25 -12.14
CA HIS A 538 2.81 -5.20 -13.21
C HIS A 538 3.53 -4.74 -14.49
N PRO A 539 4.18 -5.62 -15.28
CA PRO A 539 4.97 -5.24 -16.46
C PRO A 539 4.19 -4.51 -17.58
N GLU A 540 2.86 -4.49 -17.53
CA GLU A 540 1.97 -3.94 -18.56
C GLU A 540 1.32 -2.60 -18.16
N VAL A 541 1.82 -1.94 -17.11
CA VAL A 541 1.21 -0.71 -16.55
C VAL A 541 2.18 0.44 -16.47
#